data_AF-A0A7W1C8C0-F1
#
_entry.id   AF-A0A7W1C8C0-F1
#
_cell.length_a   1.000
_cell.length_b   1.000
_cell.length_c   1.000
_cell.angle_alpha   90.00
_cell.angle_beta   90.00
_cell.angle_gamma   90.00
#
_symmetry.space_group_name_H-M   'P 1'
#
loop_
_entity.id
_entity.type
_entity.pdbx_description
1 polymer ?
#
loop_
_entity_poly.entity_id
_entity_poly.type
_entity_poly.pdbx_seq_one_letter_code
_entity_poly.pdbx_strand_id
1 'polypeptide(L)' 'MKTKTSITLSPDLLVELDLLAGPGTSRSAFIERVLRTYLHERQREAADARDLQLLNRHAEPLNAEAADVREYQAPWPDE' A
#
# COMPACT_ATOMS: atom_id res chain seq x y z
N MET A 1 -12.36 -13.13 20.38
CA MET A 1 -13.54 -13.95 19.98
C MET A 1 -13.89 -13.64 18.54
N LYS A 2 -14.38 -14.61 17.77
CA LYS A 2 -14.90 -14.40 16.40
C LYS A 2 -16.43 -14.38 16.45
N THR A 3 -17.06 -13.53 15.63
CA THR A 3 -18.51 -13.45 15.48
C THR A 3 -18.91 -14.12 14.17
N LYS A 4 -19.97 -14.95 14.21
CA LYS A 4 -20.50 -15.56 13.00
C LYS A 4 -21.27 -14.52 12.19
N THR A 5 -20.90 -14.36 10.93
CA THR A 5 -21.56 -13.47 9.98
C THR A 5 -22.05 -14.30 8.80
N SER A 6 -23.33 -14.16 8.44
CA SER A 6 -23.88 -14.76 7.22
C SER A 6 -23.81 -13.72 6.10
N ILE A 7 -23.26 -14.12 4.96
CA ILE A 7 -23.14 -13.31 3.76
C ILE A 7 -23.58 -14.13 2.56
N THR A 8 -24.24 -13.50 1.61
CA THR A 8 -24.59 -14.11 0.33
C THR A 8 -23.48 -13.82 -0.67
N LEU A 9 -22.96 -14.86 -1.32
CA LEU A 9 -21.91 -14.78 -2.33
C LEU A 9 -22.39 -15.50 -3.59
N SER A 10 -21.89 -15.07 -4.75
CA SER A 10 -22.19 -15.75 -6.01
C SER A 10 -21.56 -17.15 -6.04
N PRO A 11 -22.18 -18.13 -6.74
CA PRO A 11 -21.63 -19.49 -6.82
C PRO A 11 -20.25 -19.55 -7.46
N ASP A 12 -20.00 -18.75 -8.50
CA ASP A 12 -18.71 -18.60 -9.17
C ASP A 12 -17.61 -18.14 -8.20
N LEU A 13 -17.90 -17.12 -7.38
CA LEU A 13 -16.95 -16.63 -6.38
C LEU A 13 -16.63 -17.70 -5.32
N LEU A 14 -17.60 -18.53 -4.93
CA LEU A 14 -17.33 -19.64 -3.99
C LEU A 14 -16.37 -20.68 -4.58
N VAL A 15 -16.47 -20.96 -5.88
CA VAL A 15 -15.57 -21.89 -6.58
C VAL A 15 -14.16 -21.32 -6.64
N GLU A 16 -14.01 -20.05 -7.02
CA GLU A 16 -12.71 -19.38 -7.03
C GLU A 16 -12.08 -19.33 -5.62
N LEU A 17 -12.90 -19.09 -4.60
CA LEU A 17 -12.44 -19.04 -3.23
C LEU A 17 -11.91 -20.39 -2.75
N ASP A 18 -12.55 -21.49 -3.11
CA ASP A 18 -12.08 -22.84 -2.78
C ASP A 18 -10.78 -23.18 -3.50
N LEU A 19 -10.66 -22.81 -4.78
CA LEU A 19 -9.45 -23.00 -5.56
C LEU A 19 -8.27 -22.25 -4.94
N LEU A 20 -8.47 -20.99 -4.53
CA LEU A 20 -7.43 -20.16 -3.95
C LEU A 20 -7.10 -20.51 -2.49
N ALA A 21 -8.07 -20.97 -1.71
CA ALA A 21 -7.86 -21.37 -0.32
C ALA A 21 -7.06 -22.67 -0.21
N GLY A 22 -7.18 -23.56 -1.21
CA GLY A 22 -6.53 -24.85 -1.24
C GLY A 22 -7.14 -25.86 -0.26
N PRO A 23 -6.75 -27.14 -0.36
CA PRO A 23 -7.30 -28.20 0.47
C PRO A 23 -6.98 -27.99 1.96
N GLY A 24 -7.97 -28.23 2.82
CA GLY A 24 -7.81 -28.16 4.28
C GLY A 24 -7.99 -26.77 4.90
N THR A 25 -8.12 -25.71 4.09
CA THR A 25 -8.40 -24.35 4.57
C THR A 25 -9.91 -24.11 4.62
N SER A 26 -10.42 -23.58 5.75
CA SER A 26 -11.83 -23.17 5.80
C SER A 26 -12.05 -21.87 5.04
N ARG A 27 -13.16 -21.77 4.31
CA ARG A 27 -13.55 -20.54 3.58
C ARG A 27 -13.57 -19.32 4.50
N SER A 28 -14.06 -19.46 5.73
CA SER A 28 -14.10 -18.36 6.70
C SER A 28 -12.72 -17.88 7.13
N ALA A 29 -11.74 -18.78 7.30
CA ALA A 29 -10.37 -18.41 7.60
C ALA A 29 -9.72 -17.69 6.41
N PHE A 30 -9.96 -18.18 5.18
CA PHE A 30 -9.46 -17.54 3.97
C PHE A 30 -10.06 -16.14 3.79
N ILE A 31 -11.38 -15.99 3.90
CA ILE A 31 -12.08 -14.70 3.82
C ILE A 31 -11.54 -13.73 4.88
N GLU A 32 -11.38 -14.17 6.12
CA GLU A 32 -10.83 -13.31 7.17
C GLU A 32 -9.41 -12.84 6.84
N ARG A 33 -8.54 -13.71 6.31
CA ARG A 33 -7.20 -13.33 5.89
C ARG A 33 -7.22 -12.26 4.79
N VAL A 34 -8.02 -12.49 3.74
CA VAL A 34 -8.16 -11.52 2.63
C VAL A 34 -8.66 -10.17 3.14
N LEU A 35 -9.70 -10.16 3.99
CA LEU A 35 -10.23 -8.93 4.56
C LEU A 35 -9.20 -8.21 5.43
N ARG A 36 -8.43 -8.92 6.24
CA ARG A 36 -7.37 -8.31 7.06
C ARG A 36 -6.29 -7.68 6.21
N THR A 37 -5.81 -8.39 5.19
CA THR A 37 -4.80 -7.87 4.26
C THR A 37 -5.31 -6.62 3.56
N TYR A 38 -6.51 -6.69 2.97
CA TYR A 38 -7.13 -5.57 2.27
C TYR A 38 -7.31 -4.32 3.16
N LEU A 39 -7.81 -4.51 4.39
CA LEU A 39 -7.99 -3.39 5.32
C LEU A 39 -6.65 -2.79 5.77
N HIS A 40 -5.63 -3.63 5.98
CA HIS A 40 -4.29 -3.17 6.33
C HIS A 40 -3.65 -2.37 5.19
N GLU A 41 -3.74 -2.88 3.95
CA GLU A 41 -3.28 -2.19 2.75
C GLU A 41 -3.97 -0.83 2.60
N ARG A 42 -5.30 -0.76 2.82
CA ARG A 42 -6.02 0.51 2.75
C ARG A 42 -5.64 1.53 3.81
N GLN A 43 -5.36 1.07 5.02
CA GLN A 43 -4.84 1.95 6.07
C GLN A 43 -3.45 2.47 5.73
N ARG A 44 -2.61 1.60 5.16
CA ARG A 44 -1.27 1.97 4.71
C ARG A 44 -1.33 2.96 3.54
N GLU A 45 -2.11 2.70 2.50
CA GLU A 45 -2.31 3.62 1.37
C GLU A 45 -2.75 5.01 1.85
N ALA A 46 -3.67 5.08 2.81
CA ALA A 46 -4.10 6.35 3.39
C ALA A 46 -3.00 7.07 4.19
N ALA A 47 -2.09 6.33 4.83
CA ALA A 47 -0.92 6.90 5.49
C ALA A 47 0.13 7.35 4.47
N ASP A 48 0.49 6.49 3.53
CA ASP A 48 1.45 6.75 2.46
C ASP A 48 1.04 7.98 1.63
N ALA A 49 -0.26 8.16 1.36
CA ALA A 49 -0.77 9.35 0.67
C ALA A 49 -0.56 10.65 1.46
N ARG A 50 -0.71 10.62 2.80
CA ARG A 50 -0.43 11.77 3.67
C ARG A 50 1.07 12.07 3.72
N ASP A 51 1.89 11.04 3.83
CA ASP A 51 3.35 11.18 3.88
C ASP A 51 3.90 11.73 2.56
N LEU A 52 3.37 11.26 1.43
CA LEU A 52 3.71 11.78 0.10
C LEU A 52 3.37 13.27 -0.02
N GLN A 53 2.21 13.70 0.50
CA GLN A 53 1.84 15.12 0.52
C GLN A 53 2.82 15.96 1.35
N LEU A 54 3.28 15.44 2.50
CA LEU A 54 4.26 16.11 3.34
C LEU A 54 5.62 16.20 2.65
N LEU A 55 6.11 15.11 2.06
CA LEU A 55 7.35 15.09 1.28
C LEU A 55 7.31 16.12 0.15
N ASN A 56 6.22 16.14 -0.64
CA ASN A 56 6.07 17.10 -1.74
C ASN A 56 6.01 18.56 -1.26
N ARG A 57 5.41 18.83 -0.08
CA ARG A 57 5.41 20.18 0.50
C ARG A 57 6.83 20.68 0.79
N HIS A 58 7.70 19.80 1.26
CA HIS A 58 9.08 20.15 1.59
C HIS A 58 10.02 20.04 0.39
N ALA A 59 9.66 19.32 -0.67
CA ALA A 59 10.46 19.17 -1.87
C ALA A 59 10.70 20.51 -2.59
N GLU A 60 9.69 21.37 -2.69
CA GLU A 60 9.83 22.68 -3.34
C GLU A 60 10.91 23.58 -2.71
N PRO A 61 10.90 23.87 -1.40
CA PRO A 61 11.96 24.68 -0.79
C PRO A 61 13.33 24.00 -0.85
N LEU A 62 13.39 22.68 -0.63
CA LEU A 62 14.65 21.91 -0.76
C LEU A 62 15.24 21.97 -2.17
N ASN A 63 14.40 21.88 -3.20
CA ASN A 63 14.83 21.98 -4.59
C ASN A 63 15.33 23.40 -4.92
N ALA A 64 14.70 24.43 -4.36
CA ALA A 64 15.16 25.81 -4.51
C ALA A 64 16.53 26.02 -3.86
N GLU A 65 16.73 25.52 -2.64
CA GLU A 65 18.03 25.55 -1.95
C GLU A 65 19.10 24.77 -2.72
N ALA A 66 18.76 23.58 -3.23
CA ALA A 66 19.68 22.78 -4.02
C ALA A 66 20.07 23.47 -5.34
N ALA A 67 19.13 24.18 -5.98
CA ALA A 67 19.40 24.97 -7.18
C ALA A 67 20.33 26.15 -6.88
N ASP A 68 20.12 26.85 -5.77
CA ASP A 68 21.00 27.94 -5.30
C ASP A 68 22.42 27.43 -5.03
N VAL A 69 22.58 26.37 -4.24
CA VAL A 69 23.90 25.79 -3.94
C VAL A 69 24.63 25.29 -5.20
N ARG A 70 23.88 24.83 -6.21
CA ARG A 70 24.45 24.36 -7.48
C ARG A 70 25.18 25.46 -8.24
N GLU A 71 24.81 26.73 -8.07
CA GLU A 71 25.51 27.86 -8.69
C GLU A 71 26.95 28.03 -8.17
N TYR A 72 27.24 27.53 -6.96
CA TYR A 72 28.56 27.59 -6.35
C TYR A 72 29.42 26.35 -6.64
N GLN A 73 28.91 25.37 -7.39
CA GLN A 73 29.68 24.19 -7.77
C GLN A 73 30.67 24.54 -8.88
N ALA A 74 31.96 24.42 -8.59
CA ALA A 74 33.00 24.52 -9.61
C ALA A 74 32.91 23.33 -10.58
N PRO A 75 33.19 23.52 -11.87
CA PRO A 75 33.29 22.41 -12.81
C PRO A 75 34.31 21.40 -12.30
N TRP A 76 33.99 20.12 -12.45
CA TRP A 76 34.96 19.07 -12.16
C TRP A 76 36.18 19.28 -13.07
N PRO A 77 37.42 19.21 -12.54
CA PRO A 77 38.59 19.41 -13.37
C PRO A 77 38.63 18.32 -14.46
N ASP A 78 38.78 18.74 -15.71
CA ASP A 78 39.05 17.82 -16.83
C ASP A 78 40.44 17.18 -16.60
N GLU A 79 40.50 15.84 -16.60
CA GLU A 79 41.74 15.06 -16.51
C GLU A 79 42.64 15.22 -17.75
#